data_AF-A0A7C3RRT3-F1
#
_entry.id   AF-A0A7C3RRT3-F1
#
_cell.length_a   1.000
_cell.length_b   1.000
_cell.length_c   1.000
_cell.angle_alpha   90.00
_cell.angle_beta   90.00
_cell.angle_gamma   90.00
#
_symmetry.space_group_name_H-M   'P 1'
#
loop_
_entity.id
_entity.type
_entity.pdbx_description
1 polymer ?
#
loop_
_entity_poly.entity_id
_entity_poly.type
_entity_poly.pdbx_seq_one_letter_code
_entity_poly.pdbx_strand_id
1 'polypeptide(L)'
;MRSWRIAASAAILAFAFALAGAPASGQTALGQGKVKSAPEASPAAAISSQPGAGAPLTPGISGQGTEPGSTLEIGPQLGANPPPGGIDVIPNHQPSSESESVSKFEPRQGGELESQSGARPYIGITVKYRTLCYLGKEEHGLEIMTVDPDSPAARAGLHGATGPSALGVAGMTAGELLGPLTMLTTPLLNRAGALGKGGDMIVAVDDHRVRTEQDFQRALARMKPGDTTYLTVIRPLPGGQGHKTLKIAVHLGAMHYANAGGGP
;
A
#
# COMPACT_ATOMS: atom_id res chain seq x y z
N MET A 1 44.93 19.32 -32.07
CA MET A 1 44.19 20.48 -31.52
C MET A 1 42.81 20.50 -32.18
N ARG A 2 41.78 19.97 -31.52
CA ARG A 2 40.41 19.91 -32.05
C ARG A 2 39.52 20.79 -31.17
N SER A 3 38.98 21.84 -31.78
CA SER A 3 38.12 22.85 -31.16
C SER A 3 36.68 22.35 -31.09
N TRP A 4 36.11 22.38 -29.88
CA TRP A 4 34.69 22.14 -29.64
C TRP A 4 33.96 23.49 -29.66
N ARG A 5 32.93 23.60 -30.50
CA ARG A 5 32.00 24.75 -30.51
C ARG A 5 30.83 24.43 -29.59
N ILE A 6 30.69 25.20 -28.52
CA ILE A 6 29.53 25.18 -27.62
C ILE A 6 28.44 26.06 -28.27
N ALA A 7 27.32 25.44 -28.65
CA ALA A 7 26.12 26.16 -29.05
C ALA A 7 25.18 26.25 -27.83
N ALA A 8 25.07 27.45 -27.26
CA ALA A 8 24.09 27.76 -26.23
C ALA A 8 22.71 27.95 -26.89
N SER A 9 21.76 27.06 -26.57
CA SER A 9 20.36 27.22 -26.97
C SER A 9 19.58 27.81 -25.80
N ALA A 10 19.24 29.10 -25.91
CA ALA A 10 18.34 29.78 -25.01
C ALA A 10 16.89 29.36 -25.35
N ALA A 11 16.27 28.54 -24.50
CA ALA A 11 14.86 28.23 -24.60
C ALA A 11 14.05 29.30 -23.84
N ILE A 12 13.38 30.17 -24.60
CA ILE A 12 12.40 31.13 -24.11
C ILE A 12 11.13 30.35 -23.74
N LEU A 13 10.85 30.21 -22.44
CA LEU A 13 9.63 29.59 -21.93
C LEU A 13 8.54 30.67 -21.80
N ALA A 14 7.71 30.82 -22.83
CA ALA A 14 6.50 31.63 -22.75
C ALA A 14 5.37 30.80 -22.10
N PHE A 15 5.05 31.12 -20.85
CA PHE A 15 3.93 30.54 -20.12
C PHE A 15 2.63 31.27 -20.51
N ALA A 16 1.94 30.77 -21.54
CA ALA A 16 0.60 31.23 -21.90
C ALA A 16 -0.43 30.47 -21.03
N PHE A 17 -1.00 31.17 -20.06
CA PHE A 17 -2.13 30.70 -19.25
C PHE A 17 -3.40 30.71 -20.11
N ALA A 18 -3.74 29.58 -20.73
CA ALA A 18 -5.04 29.41 -21.37
C ALA A 18 -6.06 28.93 -20.32
N LEU A 19 -6.95 29.84 -19.90
CA LEU A 19 -8.21 29.48 -19.24
C LEU A 19 -9.08 28.71 -20.25
N ALA A 20 -8.96 27.39 -20.26
CA ALA A 20 -9.96 26.53 -20.89
C ALA A 20 -11.10 26.32 -19.89
N GLY A 21 -12.25 26.93 -20.17
CA GLY A 21 -13.49 26.72 -19.44
C GLY A 21 -13.91 25.25 -19.48
N ALA A 22 -14.10 24.66 -18.30
CA ALA A 22 -14.75 23.37 -18.19
C ALA A 22 -16.24 23.52 -18.56
N PRO A 23 -16.80 22.66 -19.43
CA PRO A 23 -18.24 22.62 -19.63
C PRO A 23 -18.90 22.11 -18.35
N ALA A 24 -19.88 22.88 -17.88
CA ALA A 24 -20.81 22.45 -16.84
C ALA A 24 -21.59 21.24 -17.36
N SER A 25 -21.25 20.04 -16.85
CA SER A 25 -22.03 18.84 -17.07
C SER A 25 -23.40 19.02 -16.43
N GLY A 26 -24.43 18.96 -17.27
CA GLY A 26 -25.82 19.20 -16.93
C GLY A 26 -26.33 18.33 -15.79
N GLN A 27 -27.17 18.96 -14.97
CA GLN A 27 -28.06 18.30 -14.03
C GLN A 27 -29.03 17.40 -14.81
N THR A 28 -28.86 16.08 -14.66
CA THR A 28 -29.86 15.13 -15.12
C THR A 28 -31.05 15.18 -14.15
N ALA A 29 -32.18 15.54 -14.75
CA ALA A 29 -33.54 15.55 -14.24
C ALA A 29 -33.84 14.57 -13.09
N LEU A 30 -34.40 15.15 -12.02
CA LEU A 30 -35.27 14.48 -11.05
C LEU A 30 -36.45 13.82 -11.77
N GLY A 31 -36.32 12.52 -12.06
CA GLY A 31 -37.45 11.67 -12.36
C GLY A 31 -38.29 11.47 -11.10
N GLN A 32 -39.45 12.11 -11.04
CA GLN A 32 -40.52 11.81 -10.09
C GLN A 32 -41.02 10.38 -10.33
N GLY A 33 -40.39 9.41 -9.66
CA GLY A 33 -40.89 8.05 -9.54
C GLY A 33 -42.06 8.01 -8.57
N LYS A 34 -43.28 7.95 -9.13
CA LYS A 34 -44.56 7.69 -8.47
C LYS A 34 -44.49 6.38 -7.67
N VAL A 35 -44.31 6.49 -6.36
CA VAL A 35 -44.40 5.35 -5.42
C VAL A 35 -45.85 4.90 -5.35
N LYS A 36 -46.16 3.78 -6.00
CA LYS A 36 -47.42 3.06 -5.86
C LYS A 36 -47.32 2.20 -4.61
N SER A 37 -47.87 2.70 -3.51
CA SER A 37 -48.05 1.97 -2.26
C SER A 37 -48.96 0.76 -2.50
N ALA A 38 -48.42 -0.45 -2.29
CA ALA A 38 -49.21 -1.65 -2.06
C ALA A 38 -48.98 -2.11 -0.62
N PRO A 39 -50.03 -2.52 0.11
CA PRO A 39 -49.91 -2.99 1.48
C PRO A 39 -49.52 -4.47 1.46
N GLU A 40 -48.26 -4.79 1.75
CA GLU A 40 -47.85 -6.18 1.96
C GLU A 40 -47.75 -6.47 3.44
N ALA A 41 -48.47 -7.54 3.81
CA ALA A 41 -48.83 -7.91 5.15
C ALA A 41 -47.63 -8.40 5.96
N SER A 42 -47.63 -8.07 7.24
CA SER A 42 -46.75 -8.61 8.25
C SER A 42 -46.90 -10.13 8.38
N PRO A 43 -45.80 -10.89 8.46
CA PRO A 43 -45.76 -12.09 9.27
C PRO A 43 -45.06 -11.78 10.59
N ALA A 44 -45.77 -12.04 11.68
CA ALA A 44 -45.26 -12.05 13.04
C ALA A 44 -44.12 -13.09 13.14
N ALA A 45 -42.90 -12.62 13.40
CA ALA A 45 -41.80 -13.49 13.80
C ALA A 45 -41.94 -13.79 15.30
N ALA A 46 -42.20 -15.06 15.59
CA ALA A 46 -42.31 -15.62 16.92
C ALA A 46 -41.03 -15.37 17.74
N ILE A 47 -41.22 -14.90 18.96
CA ILE A 47 -40.20 -14.79 20.00
C ILE A 47 -39.96 -16.21 20.53
N SER A 48 -38.93 -16.89 20.03
CA SER A 48 -38.44 -18.12 20.64
C SER A 48 -37.40 -17.77 21.71
N SER A 49 -37.84 -17.77 22.96
CA SER A 49 -36.99 -17.80 24.15
C SER A 49 -36.12 -19.06 24.13
N GLN A 50 -34.80 -18.87 24.10
CA GLN A 50 -33.80 -19.94 24.18
C GLN A 50 -33.24 -20.02 25.62
N PRO A 51 -33.59 -21.05 26.41
CA PRO A 51 -32.92 -21.37 27.66
C PRO A 51 -31.75 -22.32 27.39
N GLY A 52 -30.58 -22.06 27.99
CA GLY A 52 -29.50 -23.04 27.95
C GLY A 52 -28.12 -22.46 28.18
N ALA A 53 -27.82 -22.12 29.43
CA ALA A 53 -26.46 -22.01 29.91
C ALA A 53 -25.80 -23.41 29.85
N GLY A 54 -25.07 -23.68 28.77
CA GLY A 54 -24.15 -24.80 28.66
C GLY A 54 -22.75 -24.35 29.06
N ALA A 55 -22.23 -24.88 30.16
CA ALA A 55 -20.86 -24.66 30.60
C ALA A 55 -19.86 -25.10 29.53
N PRO A 56 -18.75 -24.35 29.29
CA PRO A 56 -17.67 -24.85 28.47
C PRO A 56 -16.92 -25.95 29.23
N LEU A 57 -17.08 -27.20 28.80
CA LEU A 57 -16.16 -28.28 29.13
C LEU A 57 -14.89 -28.07 28.30
N THR A 58 -13.90 -27.46 28.94
CA THR A 58 -12.52 -27.38 28.45
C THR A 58 -11.94 -28.80 28.39
N PRO A 59 -11.41 -29.26 27.25
CA PRO A 59 -10.61 -30.48 27.21
C PRO A 59 -9.35 -30.29 28.06
N GLY A 60 -9.20 -31.11 29.08
CA GLY A 60 -8.05 -31.12 29.96
C GLY A 60 -6.77 -31.44 29.20
N ILE A 61 -5.87 -30.46 29.11
CA ILE A 61 -4.46 -30.69 28.84
C ILE A 61 -3.86 -31.15 30.17
N SER A 62 -3.77 -32.46 30.32
CA SER A 62 -3.02 -33.08 31.40
C SER A 62 -1.53 -32.82 31.20
N GLY A 63 -0.91 -32.13 32.15
CA GLY A 63 0.54 -32.17 32.34
C GLY A 63 1.29 -30.91 31.97
N GLN A 64 1.25 -29.90 32.84
CA GLN A 64 2.45 -29.12 33.11
C GLN A 64 2.40 -28.56 34.54
N GLY A 65 3.48 -28.82 35.25
CA GLY A 65 3.61 -28.71 36.70
C GLY A 65 3.26 -27.34 37.25
N THR A 66 2.49 -27.37 38.33
CA THR A 66 2.21 -26.27 39.22
C THR A 66 3.47 -25.98 40.06
N GLU A 67 4.32 -25.09 39.57
CA GLU A 67 5.30 -24.40 40.40
C GLU A 67 4.84 -22.94 40.54
N PRO A 68 4.24 -22.55 41.69
CA PRO A 68 3.88 -21.16 41.94
C PRO A 68 5.15 -20.39 42.32
N GLY A 69 5.65 -19.53 41.42
CA GLY A 69 6.65 -18.52 41.80
C GLY A 69 7.89 -18.36 40.94
N SER A 70 7.95 -18.88 39.72
CA SER A 70 9.00 -18.45 38.79
C SER A 70 8.56 -17.20 38.04
N THR A 71 8.57 -16.08 38.76
CA THR A 71 8.81 -14.77 38.13
C THR A 71 10.13 -14.92 37.40
N LEU A 72 10.11 -14.95 36.07
CA LEU A 72 11.32 -14.80 35.25
C LEU A 72 11.83 -13.38 35.48
N GLU A 73 12.52 -13.17 36.59
CA GLU A 73 13.37 -12.01 36.80
C GLU A 73 14.44 -12.06 35.73
N ILE A 74 14.26 -11.25 34.70
CA ILE A 74 15.32 -10.92 33.77
C ILE A 74 16.32 -10.11 34.59
N GLY A 75 17.31 -10.81 35.16
CA GLY A 75 18.41 -10.15 35.85
C GLY A 75 19.09 -9.12 34.94
N PRO A 76 19.68 -8.05 35.51
CA PRO A 76 20.43 -7.07 34.72
C PRO A 76 21.52 -7.80 33.94
N GLN A 77 21.40 -7.81 32.61
CA GLN A 77 22.44 -8.36 31.75
C GLN A 77 23.70 -7.52 31.98
N LEU A 78 24.68 -8.11 32.67
CA LEU A 78 26.01 -7.52 32.80
C LEU A 78 26.52 -7.26 31.38
N GLY A 79 26.83 -5.99 31.11
CA GLY A 79 27.22 -5.50 29.80
C GLY A 79 28.27 -6.40 29.16
N ALA A 80 27.93 -6.92 27.98
CA ALA A 80 28.93 -7.47 27.09
C ALA A 80 29.96 -6.37 26.85
N ASN A 81 31.19 -6.59 27.33
CA ASN A 81 32.32 -5.72 27.04
C ASN A 81 32.40 -5.53 25.52
N PRO A 82 32.45 -4.29 25.01
CA PRO A 82 32.68 -4.06 23.61
C PRO A 82 34.00 -4.74 23.22
N PRO A 83 34.05 -5.44 22.07
CA PRO A 83 35.31 -5.99 21.59
C PRO A 83 36.34 -4.86 21.51
N PRO A 84 37.59 -5.07 21.97
CA PRO A 84 38.63 -4.06 21.89
C PRO A 84 38.76 -3.62 20.42
N GLY A 85 38.59 -2.32 20.21
CA GLY A 85 38.67 -1.67 18.91
C GLY A 85 40.07 -1.81 18.32
N GLY A 86 40.31 -2.91 17.62
CA GLY A 86 41.28 -2.96 16.54
C GLY A 86 40.67 -2.20 15.38
N ILE A 87 41.06 -0.93 15.23
CA ILE A 87 40.86 -0.19 13.99
C ILE A 87 41.71 -0.91 12.95
N ASP A 88 41.10 -1.84 12.22
CA ASP A 88 41.68 -2.35 11.00
C ASP A 88 41.53 -1.22 9.97
N VAL A 89 42.63 -0.50 9.77
CA VAL A 89 42.73 0.57 8.79
C VAL A 89 42.48 -0.07 7.43
N ILE A 90 41.27 0.08 6.91
CA ILE A 90 40.92 -0.29 5.55
C ILE A 90 41.96 0.40 4.64
N PRO A 91 42.79 -0.37 3.90
CA PRO A 91 43.78 0.21 3.01
C PRO A 91 43.07 1.15 2.05
N ASN A 92 43.56 2.39 1.99
CA ASN A 92 43.15 3.37 1.02
C ASN A 92 43.45 2.81 -0.38
N HIS A 93 42.46 2.19 -1.01
CA HIS A 93 42.55 1.73 -2.38
C HIS A 93 42.62 2.96 -3.29
N GLN A 94 43.86 3.39 -3.59
CA GLN A 94 44.13 4.20 -4.76
C GLN A 94 43.67 3.39 -5.99
N PRO A 95 42.72 3.89 -6.79
CA PRO A 95 42.41 3.26 -8.07
C PRO A 95 43.66 3.42 -8.95
N SER A 96 44.41 2.33 -9.11
CA SER A 96 45.45 2.26 -10.13
C SER A 96 44.79 2.47 -11.48
N SER A 97 45.26 3.49 -12.18
CA SER A 97 44.89 3.84 -13.54
C SER A 97 45.49 2.84 -14.54
N GLU A 98 45.10 1.58 -14.44
CA GLU A 98 45.39 0.55 -15.42
C GLU A 98 44.11 0.29 -16.24
N SER A 99 43.84 1.27 -17.11
CA SER A 99 42.92 1.14 -18.24
C SER A 99 43.56 0.26 -19.30
N GLU A 100 43.57 -1.07 -19.10
CA GLU A 100 43.90 -2.00 -20.17
C GLU A 100 42.70 -2.87 -20.55
N SER A 101 42.26 -2.69 -21.78
CA SER A 101 41.38 -3.56 -22.56
C SER A 101 39.95 -3.77 -22.03
N VAL A 102 39.13 -2.73 -22.19
CA VAL A 102 37.70 -2.93 -22.48
C VAL A 102 37.62 -3.64 -23.84
N SER A 103 37.63 -4.97 -23.77
CA SER A 103 37.28 -5.84 -24.88
C SER A 103 35.97 -5.35 -25.46
N LYS A 104 36.05 -4.90 -26.71
CA LYS A 104 34.95 -4.50 -27.58
C LYS A 104 33.83 -5.51 -27.45
N PHE A 105 32.85 -5.18 -26.60
CA PHE A 105 31.66 -5.98 -26.40
C PHE A 105 30.83 -5.76 -27.66
N GLU A 106 31.04 -6.60 -28.67
CA GLU A 106 30.11 -6.68 -29.79
C GLU A 106 28.81 -7.25 -29.21
N PRO A 107 27.72 -6.47 -29.14
CA PRO A 107 26.44 -7.03 -28.76
C PRO A 107 26.12 -8.09 -29.80
N ARG A 108 26.14 -9.34 -29.36
CA ARG A 108 25.88 -10.53 -30.16
C ARG A 108 24.44 -10.42 -30.70
N GLN A 109 24.29 -9.76 -31.83
CA GLN A 109 23.09 -9.82 -32.66
C GLN A 109 23.01 -11.26 -33.19
N GLY A 110 21.89 -11.93 -32.95
CA GLY A 110 21.67 -13.26 -33.52
C GLY A 110 21.66 -14.38 -32.49
N GLY A 111 20.72 -14.29 -31.58
CA GLY A 111 20.05 -15.47 -31.06
C GLY A 111 18.60 -15.05 -30.88
N GLU A 112 17.70 -15.54 -31.74
CA GLU A 112 16.30 -15.77 -31.37
C GLU A 112 16.28 -16.73 -30.18
N LEU A 113 16.73 -16.26 -29.01
CA LEU A 113 16.05 -16.63 -27.80
C LEU A 113 14.65 -16.13 -28.04
N GLU A 114 13.77 -17.04 -28.47
CA GLU A 114 12.39 -17.05 -27.99
C GLU A 114 12.49 -16.63 -26.53
N SER A 115 12.35 -15.32 -26.32
CA SER A 115 12.09 -14.77 -25.02
C SER A 115 10.71 -15.34 -24.77
N GLN A 116 10.70 -16.54 -24.19
CA GLN A 116 9.78 -16.91 -23.15
C GLN A 116 9.96 -15.80 -22.10
N SER A 117 9.39 -14.64 -22.44
CA SER A 117 9.23 -13.48 -21.62
C SER A 117 8.25 -13.99 -20.59
N GLY A 118 8.80 -14.71 -19.60
CA GLY A 118 8.04 -15.39 -18.58
C GLY A 118 7.14 -14.32 -18.03
N ALA A 119 5.83 -14.51 -18.21
CA ALA A 119 4.86 -13.50 -17.88
C ALA A 119 5.13 -13.06 -16.46
N ARG A 120 5.47 -11.78 -16.27
CA ARG A 120 5.80 -11.28 -14.94
C ARG A 120 4.55 -11.39 -14.08
N PRO A 121 4.66 -11.86 -12.83
CA PRO A 121 3.52 -11.90 -11.94
C PRO A 121 2.97 -10.48 -11.76
N TYR A 122 1.66 -10.35 -11.89
CA TYR A 122 0.96 -9.08 -11.78
C TYR A 122 -0.12 -9.16 -10.72
N ILE A 123 -0.16 -8.12 -9.88
CA ILE A 123 -1.12 -8.01 -8.77
C ILE A 123 -2.10 -6.84 -8.97
N GLY A 124 -1.73 -5.81 -9.76
CA GLY A 124 -2.55 -4.64 -10.09
C GLY A 124 -2.69 -3.61 -8.98
N ILE A 125 -1.56 -3.20 -8.39
CA ILE A 125 -1.51 -2.10 -7.42
C ILE A 125 -0.38 -1.14 -7.75
N THR A 126 -0.56 0.13 -7.40
CA THR A 126 0.54 1.09 -7.26
C THR A 126 0.79 1.32 -5.79
N VAL A 127 2.07 1.31 -5.38
CA VAL A 127 2.46 1.48 -3.98
C VAL A 127 3.35 2.70 -3.79
N LYS A 128 3.36 3.24 -2.58
CA LYS A 128 4.28 4.28 -2.14
C LYS A 128 4.83 3.94 -0.76
N TYR A 129 6.13 4.13 -0.58
CA TYR A 129 6.73 4.00 0.75
C TYR A 129 6.09 4.98 1.73
N ARG A 130 5.69 4.47 2.90
CA ARG A 130 5.13 5.26 3.98
C ARG A 130 5.59 4.75 5.33
N THR A 131 5.78 5.71 6.23
CA THR A 131 6.01 5.49 7.65
C THR A 131 4.75 5.91 8.40
N LEU A 132 4.22 5.03 9.27
CA LEU A 132 3.08 5.34 10.13
C LEU A 132 3.41 5.00 11.59
N CYS A 133 3.00 5.87 12.51
CA CYS A 133 3.12 5.60 13.94
C CYS A 133 1.85 4.91 14.43
N TYR A 134 1.98 3.68 14.88
CA TYR A 134 0.90 2.85 15.40
C TYR A 134 1.18 2.46 16.84
N LEU A 135 0.30 2.86 17.78
CA LEU A 135 0.45 2.59 19.22
C LEU A 135 1.81 3.05 19.78
N GLY A 136 2.34 4.16 19.28
CA GLY A 136 3.64 4.70 19.70
C GLY A 136 4.86 3.99 19.09
N LYS A 137 4.65 3.07 18.14
CA LYS A 137 5.72 2.42 17.38
C LYS A 137 5.68 2.84 15.93
N GLU A 138 6.85 3.13 15.38
CA GLU A 138 7.01 3.45 13.97
C GLU A 138 6.98 2.16 13.14
N GLU A 139 6.02 2.06 12.23
CA GLU A 139 5.92 0.98 11.26
C GLU A 139 6.24 1.50 9.86
N HIS A 140 7.08 0.75 9.17
CA HIS A 140 7.51 1.02 7.80
C HIS A 140 6.84 0.03 6.86
N GLY A 141 6.30 0.53 5.76
CA GLY A 141 5.67 -0.33 4.75
C GLY A 141 5.40 0.40 3.45
N LEU A 142 4.62 -0.27 2.61
CA LEU A 142 4.20 0.23 1.30
C LEU A 142 2.70 0.46 1.33
N GLU A 143 2.29 1.72 1.35
CA GLU A 143 0.87 2.08 1.22
C GLU A 143 0.41 1.86 -0.21
N ILE A 144 -0.73 1.19 -0.37
CA ILE A 144 -1.39 1.03 -1.65
C ILE A 144 -2.04 2.36 -2.02
N MET A 145 -1.55 2.97 -3.09
CA MET A 145 -2.07 4.24 -3.61
C MET A 145 -3.30 4.00 -4.48
N THR A 146 -3.21 3.06 -5.41
CA THR A 146 -4.30 2.71 -6.33
C THR A 146 -4.36 1.20 -6.50
N VAL A 147 -5.56 0.71 -6.79
CA VAL A 147 -5.82 -0.68 -7.14
C VAL A 147 -6.51 -0.67 -8.49
N ASP A 148 -5.94 -1.39 -9.45
CA ASP A 148 -6.51 -1.48 -10.79
C ASP A 148 -7.86 -2.23 -10.71
N PRO A 149 -8.93 -1.74 -11.34
CA PRO A 149 -10.19 -2.49 -11.44
C PRO A 149 -9.97 -3.87 -12.06
N ASP A 150 -10.70 -4.88 -11.57
CA ASP A 150 -10.60 -6.28 -12.03
C ASP A 150 -9.20 -6.91 -11.91
N SER A 151 -8.30 -6.29 -11.18
CA SER A 151 -7.00 -6.88 -10.84
C SER A 151 -7.14 -7.98 -9.78
N PRO A 152 -6.12 -8.83 -9.62
CA PRO A 152 -6.13 -9.77 -8.52
C PRO A 152 -6.13 -9.12 -7.14
N ALA A 153 -5.50 -7.96 -6.98
CA ALA A 153 -5.58 -7.16 -5.76
C ALA A 153 -7.01 -6.70 -5.44
N ALA A 154 -7.75 -6.21 -6.45
CA ALA A 154 -9.15 -5.82 -6.29
C ALA A 154 -10.01 -7.01 -5.85
N ARG A 155 -9.84 -8.17 -6.48
CA ARG A 155 -10.56 -9.41 -6.11
C ARG A 155 -10.22 -9.91 -4.71
N ALA A 156 -8.98 -9.68 -4.25
CA ALA A 156 -8.55 -9.98 -2.89
C ALA A 156 -9.07 -8.97 -1.85
N GLY A 157 -9.74 -7.89 -2.28
CA GLY A 157 -10.30 -6.87 -1.39
C GLY A 157 -9.24 -5.94 -0.80
N LEU A 158 -8.14 -5.70 -1.51
CA LEU A 158 -7.19 -4.65 -1.16
C LEU A 158 -7.78 -3.28 -1.47
N HIS A 159 -7.48 -2.30 -0.61
CA HIS A 159 -7.96 -0.94 -0.76
C HIS A 159 -6.80 0.02 -1.02
N GLY A 160 -6.93 0.82 -2.09
CA GLY A 160 -6.05 1.95 -2.35
C GLY A 160 -6.42 3.17 -1.50
N ALA A 161 -5.47 4.09 -1.39
CA ALA A 161 -5.70 5.39 -0.79
C ALA A 161 -6.78 6.15 -1.58
N THR A 162 -7.73 6.73 -0.85
CA THR A 162 -8.73 7.63 -1.43
C THR A 162 -8.31 9.06 -1.13
N GLY A 163 -8.17 9.86 -2.18
CA GLY A 163 -7.90 11.28 -2.05
C GLY A 163 -9.05 12.03 -1.34
N PRO A 164 -8.81 13.27 -0.91
CA PRO A 164 -9.87 14.11 -0.37
C PRO A 164 -11.00 14.27 -1.39
N SER A 165 -12.23 14.12 -0.92
CA SER A 165 -13.44 14.38 -1.71
C SER A 165 -13.51 15.85 -2.11
N ALA A 166 -14.31 16.19 -3.14
CA ALA A 166 -14.54 17.58 -3.53
C ALA A 166 -15.02 18.45 -2.34
N LEU A 167 -15.86 17.90 -1.46
CA LEU A 167 -16.28 18.56 -0.23
C LEU A 167 -15.13 18.74 0.77
N GLY A 168 -14.24 17.76 0.87
CA GLY A 168 -13.05 17.87 1.71
C GLY A 168 -12.08 18.93 1.22
N VAL A 169 -11.84 18.98 -0.08
CA VAL A 169 -11.02 20.04 -0.70
C VAL A 169 -11.64 21.41 -0.44
N ALA A 170 -12.95 21.57 -0.66
CA ALA A 170 -13.66 22.83 -0.37
C ALA A 170 -13.62 23.19 1.13
N GLY A 171 -13.72 22.19 2.02
CA GLY A 171 -13.60 22.39 3.46
C GLY A 171 -12.20 22.82 3.89
N MET A 172 -11.15 22.28 3.25
CA MET A 172 -9.76 22.66 3.50
C MET A 172 -9.49 24.10 3.04
N THR A 173 -9.94 24.48 1.84
CA THR A 173 -9.76 25.85 1.33
C THR A 173 -10.58 26.87 2.11
N ALA A 174 -11.82 26.54 2.50
CA ALA A 174 -12.63 27.39 3.37
C ALA A 174 -12.04 27.49 4.79
N GLY A 175 -11.36 26.45 5.28
CA GLY A 175 -10.70 26.44 6.58
C GLY A 175 -9.60 27.51 6.72
N GLU A 176 -8.90 27.83 5.63
CA GLU A 176 -7.92 28.92 5.63
C GLU A 176 -8.55 30.29 5.85
N LEU A 177 -9.79 30.48 5.37
CA LEU A 177 -10.60 31.69 5.59
C LEU A 177 -11.25 31.73 6.97
N LEU A 178 -11.62 30.57 7.52
CA LEU A 178 -12.36 30.47 8.79
C LEU A 178 -11.46 30.51 10.04
N GLY A 179 -10.14 30.63 9.86
CA GLY A 179 -9.18 30.84 10.94
C GLY A 179 -9.28 29.77 12.05
N PRO A 180 -9.32 30.15 13.34
CA PRO A 180 -9.29 29.20 14.46
C PRO A 180 -10.52 28.27 14.52
N LEU A 181 -11.59 28.54 13.77
CA LEU A 181 -12.78 27.68 13.72
C LEU A 181 -12.52 26.33 13.02
N THR A 182 -11.41 26.20 12.27
CA THR A 182 -11.03 24.95 11.60
C THR A 182 -10.83 23.78 12.58
N MET A 183 -10.48 24.04 13.84
CA MET A 183 -10.38 22.99 14.85
C MET A 183 -11.73 22.35 15.19
N LEU A 184 -12.84 23.09 15.04
CA LEU A 184 -14.19 22.57 15.27
C LEU A 184 -14.73 21.75 14.10
N THR A 185 -14.29 22.03 12.86
CA THR A 185 -14.81 21.40 11.64
C THR A 185 -14.01 20.16 11.21
N THR A 186 -12.71 20.12 11.50
CA THR A 186 -11.81 19.00 11.16
C THR A 186 -12.32 17.62 11.62
N PRO A 187 -12.78 17.41 12.88
CA PRO A 187 -13.27 16.10 13.30
C PRO A 187 -14.54 15.68 12.53
N LEU A 188 -15.38 16.63 12.15
CA LEU A 188 -16.58 16.37 11.34
C LEU A 188 -16.19 15.96 9.91
N LEU A 189 -15.22 16.66 9.31
CA LEU A 189 -14.67 16.35 7.98
C LEU A 189 -13.99 14.98 7.95
N ASN A 190 -13.23 14.64 8.99
CA ASN A 190 -12.62 13.32 9.16
C ASN A 190 -13.69 12.22 9.27
N ARG A 191 -14.73 12.44 10.07
CA ARG A 191 -15.83 11.48 10.23
C ARG A 191 -16.66 11.30 8.96
N ALA A 192 -16.82 12.38 8.19
CA ALA A 192 -17.44 12.35 6.87
C ALA A 192 -16.56 11.65 5.80
N GLY A 193 -15.29 11.31 6.12
CA GLY A 193 -14.33 10.80 5.16
C GLY A 193 -13.94 11.82 4.09
N ALA A 194 -14.23 13.10 4.33
CA ALA A 194 -14.06 14.14 3.33
C ALA A 194 -12.58 14.39 3.02
N LEU A 195 -11.70 14.19 4.01
CA LEU A 195 -10.25 14.36 3.92
C LEU A 195 -9.52 13.20 3.22
N GLY A 196 -10.26 12.21 2.74
CA GLY A 196 -9.69 10.99 2.17
C GLY A 196 -9.44 9.92 3.24
N LYS A 197 -9.11 8.73 2.78
CA LYS A 197 -8.76 7.58 3.64
C LYS A 197 -7.46 6.99 3.12
N GLY A 198 -6.52 6.72 4.04
CA GLY A 198 -5.31 5.97 3.70
C GLY A 198 -5.66 4.60 3.13
N GLY A 199 -4.79 4.10 2.26
CA GLY A 199 -4.91 2.76 1.71
C GLY A 199 -4.49 1.69 2.72
N ASP A 200 -4.55 0.43 2.29
CA ASP A 200 -3.90 -0.65 3.03
C ASP A 200 -2.37 -0.45 2.97
N MET A 201 -1.68 -0.67 4.09
CA MET A 201 -0.22 -0.61 4.15
C MET A 201 0.37 -2.03 4.21
N ILE A 202 1.07 -2.45 3.16
CA ILE A 202 1.74 -3.74 3.09
C ILE A 202 3.00 -3.70 3.95
N VAL A 203 3.10 -4.63 4.89
CA VAL A 203 4.25 -4.76 5.80
C VAL A 203 5.02 -6.07 5.61
N ALA A 204 4.39 -7.09 5.02
CA ALA A 204 5.05 -8.35 4.67
C ALA A 204 4.39 -9.06 3.48
N VAL A 205 5.17 -9.92 2.81
CA VAL A 205 4.76 -10.82 1.73
C VAL A 205 5.22 -12.23 2.09
N ASP A 206 4.32 -13.20 2.20
CA ASP A 206 4.60 -14.58 2.64
C ASP A 206 5.51 -14.62 3.87
N ASP A 207 5.14 -13.87 4.90
CA ASP A 207 5.85 -13.72 6.18
C ASP A 207 7.26 -13.08 6.08
N HIS A 208 7.67 -12.62 4.89
CA HIS A 208 8.88 -11.82 4.71
C HIS A 208 8.57 -10.34 4.84
N ARG A 209 9.20 -9.66 5.80
CA ARG A 209 8.98 -8.23 6.03
C ARG A 209 9.46 -7.40 4.83
N VAL A 210 8.62 -6.47 4.40
CA VAL A 210 8.87 -5.57 3.27
C VAL A 210 8.96 -4.14 3.81
N ARG A 211 10.08 -3.46 3.53
CA ARG A 211 10.29 -2.05 3.92
C ARG A 211 10.47 -1.14 2.73
N THR A 212 10.97 -1.69 1.61
CA THR A 212 11.21 -0.92 0.39
C THR A 212 10.43 -1.51 -0.77
N GLU A 213 10.21 -0.71 -1.81
CA GLU A 213 9.60 -1.19 -3.05
C GLU A 213 10.45 -2.29 -3.69
N GLN A 214 11.78 -2.21 -3.59
CA GLN A 214 12.69 -3.22 -4.09
C GLN A 214 12.50 -4.57 -3.38
N ASP A 215 12.27 -4.59 -2.06
CA ASP A 215 12.00 -5.82 -1.31
C ASP A 215 10.71 -6.47 -1.78
N PHE A 216 9.67 -5.66 -2.01
CA PHE A 216 8.39 -6.10 -2.53
C PHE A 216 8.53 -6.70 -3.93
N GLN A 217 9.18 -5.99 -4.84
CA GLN A 217 9.44 -6.46 -6.21
C GLN A 217 10.27 -7.75 -6.20
N ARG A 218 11.27 -7.86 -5.32
CA ARG A 218 12.10 -9.08 -5.18
C ARG A 218 11.32 -10.26 -4.58
N ALA A 219 10.33 -10.01 -3.72
CA ALA A 219 9.44 -11.06 -3.23
C ALA A 219 8.55 -11.57 -4.36
N LEU A 220 7.89 -10.67 -5.10
CA LEU A 220 7.03 -11.03 -6.24
C LEU A 220 7.80 -11.69 -7.39
N ALA A 221 9.03 -11.25 -7.69
CA ALA A 221 9.82 -11.78 -8.80
C ALA A 221 10.19 -13.27 -8.65
N ARG A 222 10.06 -13.84 -7.45
CA ARG A 222 10.28 -15.28 -7.20
C ARG A 222 9.04 -16.13 -7.46
N MET A 223 7.88 -15.49 -7.64
CA MET A 223 6.60 -16.14 -7.81
C MET A 223 6.24 -16.22 -9.29
N LYS A 224 5.38 -17.17 -9.64
CA LYS A 224 4.86 -17.36 -10.99
C LYS A 224 3.43 -16.82 -11.08
N PRO A 225 2.99 -16.39 -12.27
CA PRO A 225 1.56 -16.22 -12.53
C PRO A 225 0.78 -17.49 -12.14
N GLY A 226 -0.33 -17.31 -11.44
CA GLY A 226 -1.16 -18.38 -10.89
C GLY A 226 -0.85 -18.75 -9.43
N ASP A 227 0.32 -18.38 -8.91
CA ASP A 227 0.66 -18.62 -7.51
C ASP A 227 -0.23 -17.80 -6.57
N THR A 228 -0.38 -18.27 -5.33
CA THR A 228 -1.08 -17.54 -4.27
C THR A 228 -0.06 -17.04 -3.25
N THR A 229 -0.05 -15.74 -3.00
CA THR A 229 0.80 -15.12 -1.97
C THR A 229 -0.05 -14.53 -0.86
N TYR A 230 0.47 -14.47 0.36
CA TYR A 230 -0.17 -13.86 1.50
C TYR A 230 0.46 -12.50 1.81
N LEU A 231 -0.33 -11.44 1.70
CA LEU A 231 0.08 -10.10 2.12
C LEU A 231 -0.35 -9.85 3.56
N THR A 232 0.60 -9.47 4.41
CA THR A 232 0.28 -8.91 5.72
C THR A 232 0.13 -7.40 5.54
N VAL A 233 -1.08 -6.90 5.79
CA VAL A 233 -1.41 -5.49 5.63
C VAL A 233 -1.91 -4.88 6.93
N ILE A 234 -1.62 -3.60 7.11
CA ILE A 234 -2.23 -2.76 8.14
C ILE A 234 -3.31 -1.91 7.48
N ARG A 235 -4.57 -2.15 7.85
CA ARG A 235 -5.74 -1.46 7.32
C ARG A 235 -6.21 -0.39 8.30
N PRO A 236 -6.30 0.90 7.90
CA PRO A 236 -6.87 1.94 8.76
C PRO A 236 -8.37 1.70 9.00
N LEU A 237 -8.83 1.86 10.26
CA LEU A 237 -10.24 1.75 10.60
C LEU A 237 -10.99 3.06 10.31
N PRO A 238 -12.28 2.99 9.90
CA PRO A 238 -13.10 4.19 9.75
C PRO A 238 -13.17 4.95 11.08
N GLY A 239 -12.98 6.27 11.03
CA GLY A 239 -12.94 7.13 12.21
C GLY A 239 -11.54 7.42 12.77
N GLY A 240 -10.48 6.85 12.18
CA GLY A 240 -9.09 7.27 12.44
C GLY A 240 -8.49 6.89 13.79
N GLN A 241 -9.24 6.20 14.64
CA GLN A 241 -8.82 5.85 16.02
C GLN A 241 -8.04 4.53 16.11
N GLY A 242 -7.73 3.88 14.99
CA GLY A 242 -7.00 2.63 15.01
C GLY A 242 -6.77 2.02 13.64
N HIS A 243 -6.18 0.84 13.67
CA HIS A 243 -5.90 0.02 12.50
C HIS A 243 -6.17 -1.44 12.84
N LYS A 244 -6.34 -2.27 11.82
CA LYS A 244 -6.41 -3.73 11.94
C LYS A 244 -5.34 -4.35 11.06
N THR A 245 -4.57 -5.28 11.62
CA THR A 245 -3.64 -6.09 10.84
C THR A 245 -4.38 -7.30 10.26
N LEU A 246 -4.21 -7.54 8.96
CA LEU A 246 -4.87 -8.60 8.21
C LEU A 246 -3.84 -9.39 7.41
N LYS A 247 -4.06 -10.70 7.25
CA LYS A 247 -3.34 -11.54 6.28
C LYS A 247 -4.30 -11.84 5.13
N ILE A 248 -3.99 -11.35 3.93
CA ILE A 248 -4.86 -11.41 2.75
C ILE A 248 -4.20 -12.30 1.71
N ALA A 249 -4.91 -13.34 1.27
CA ALA A 249 -4.45 -14.18 0.16
C ALA A 249 -4.73 -13.47 -1.18
N VAL A 250 -3.73 -13.40 -2.03
CA VAL A 250 -3.81 -12.80 -3.36
C VAL A 250 -3.30 -13.78 -4.40
N HIS A 251 -4.13 -14.09 -5.39
CA HIS A 251 -3.76 -14.93 -6.53
C HIS A 251 -3.04 -14.07 -7.57
N LEU A 252 -1.83 -14.41 -7.98
CA LEU A 252 -1.09 -13.62 -8.95
C LEU A 252 -1.63 -13.86 -10.36
N GLY A 253 -1.92 -12.78 -11.08
CA GLY A 253 -2.27 -12.86 -12.50
C GLY A 253 -1.02 -12.94 -13.37
N ALA A 254 -1.19 -13.45 -14.58
CA ALA A 254 -0.25 -13.13 -15.64
C ALA A 254 -0.49 -11.68 -16.04
N MET A 255 0.58 -10.87 -16.16
CA MET A 255 0.47 -9.59 -16.86
C MET A 255 0.16 -9.89 -18.33
N HIS A 256 -1.12 -10.06 -18.66
CA HIS A 256 -1.53 -9.86 -20.04
C HIS A 256 -1.28 -8.38 -20.28
N TYR A 257 -0.25 -8.06 -21.06
CA TYR A 257 -0.19 -6.77 -21.72
C TYR A 257 -1.51 -6.67 -22.46
N ALA A 258 -2.48 -5.98 -21.85
CA ALA A 258 -3.70 -5.58 -22.51
C ALA A 258 -3.19 -4.84 -23.74
N ASN A 259 -3.32 -5.50 -24.87
CA ASN A 259 -2.78 -5.04 -26.13
C ASN A 259 -3.48 -3.70 -26.36
N ALA A 260 -2.78 -2.59 -26.12
CA ALA A 260 -3.33 -1.24 -26.01
C ALA A 260 -3.82 -0.68 -27.36
N GLY A 261 -4.23 -1.55 -28.30
CA GLY A 261 -4.63 -1.21 -29.66
C GLY A 261 -6.01 -1.74 -30.08
N GLY A 262 -6.77 -2.40 -29.20
CA GLY A 262 -8.14 -2.83 -29.50
C GLY A 262 -9.17 -1.78 -29.12
N GLY A 263 -9.13 -0.60 -29.75
CA GLY A 263 -10.26 0.33 -29.67
C GLY A 263 -11.51 -0.27 -30.33
N PRO A 264 -12.71 0.01 -29.82
CA PRO A 264 -13.97 -0.37 -30.50
C PRO A 264 -14.12 0.29 -31.86
#